data_AF-A0A822FVM3-F1
#
_entry.id   AF-A0A822FVM3-F1
#
_cell.length_a   1.000
_cell.length_b   1.000
_cell.length_c   1.000
_cell.angle_alpha   90.00
_cell.angle_beta   90.00
_cell.angle_gamma   90.00
#
_symmetry.space_group_name_H-M   'P 1'
#
loop_
_entity.id
_entity.type
_entity.pdbx_description
1 polymer ?
#
loop_
_entity_poly.entity_id
_entity_poly.type
_entity_poly.pdbx_seq_one_letter_code
_entity_poly.pdbx_strand_id
1 'polypeptide(L)' 'SNMNRHHIIFKYDSIKDDLAIQLAFTSALSDDRKDWIKWHTEDVNQRRGQNLPDDYL' A
#
# COMPACT_ATOMS: atom_id res chain seq x y z
N SER A 1 -23.33 -19.56 6.60
CA SER A 1 -21.90 -19.32 6.85
C SER A 1 -21.42 -18.23 5.90
N ASN A 2 -20.81 -17.15 6.40
CA ASN A 2 -20.52 -15.93 5.63
C ASN A 2 -19.08 -15.88 5.06
N MET A 3 -18.44 -17.02 4.81
CA MET A 3 -16.99 -17.07 4.55
C MET A 3 -16.55 -16.33 3.28
N ASN A 4 -17.42 -16.21 2.27
CA ASN A 4 -17.09 -15.52 1.02
C ASN A 4 -16.83 -14.02 1.19
N ARG A 5 -17.35 -13.37 2.24
CA ARG A 5 -17.06 -11.96 2.56
C ARG A 5 -15.80 -11.77 3.40
N HIS A 6 -15.25 -12.86 3.95
CA HIS A 6 -14.08 -12.81 4.85
C HIS A 6 -12.83 -13.43 4.22
N HIS A 7 -12.98 -14.21 3.15
CA HIS A 7 -11.87 -14.83 2.45
C HIS A 7 -11.46 -13.98 1.25
N ILE A 8 -10.31 -13.32 1.36
CA ILE A 8 -9.70 -12.55 0.26
C ILE A 8 -8.48 -13.35 -0.22
N ILE A 9 -8.51 -13.77 -1.49
CA ILE A 9 -7.38 -14.45 -2.12
C ILE A 9 -6.47 -13.39 -2.74
N PHE A 10 -5.22 -13.31 -2.28
CA PHE A 10 -4.22 -12.47 -2.91
C PHE A 10 -3.82 -13.05 -4.27
N LYS A 11 -3.86 -12.22 -5.30
CA LYS A 11 -3.40 -12.58 -6.65
C LYS A 11 -2.00 -12.00 -6.84
N TYR A 12 -1.06 -12.87 -7.21
CA TYR A 12 0.22 -12.45 -7.76
C TYR A 12 0.03 -12.10 -9.24
N ASP A 13 0.35 -10.87 -9.63
CA ASP A 13 0.11 -10.35 -10.97
C ASP A 13 1.41 -10.24 -11.79
N SER A 14 2.52 -9.79 -11.18
CA SER A 14 3.78 -9.58 -11.91
C SER A 14 4.97 -9.27 -10.99
N ILE A 15 6.12 -8.96 -11.59
CA ILE A 15 7.35 -8.46 -10.95
C ILE A 15 7.11 -7.21 -10.08
N LYS A 16 6.04 -6.46 -10.34
CA LYS A 16 5.61 -5.35 -9.48
C LYS A 16 5.36 -5.81 -8.04
N ASP A 17 4.78 -6.99 -7.86
CA ASP A 17 4.51 -7.54 -6.53
C ASP A 17 5.82 -7.96 -5.86
N ASP A 18 6.76 -8.54 -6.62
CA ASP A 18 8.10 -8.86 -6.10
C ASP A 18 8.83 -7.59 -5.64
N LEU A 19 8.78 -6.52 -6.43
CA LEU A 19 9.38 -5.23 -6.08
C LEU A 19 8.69 -4.60 -4.86
N ALA A 20 7.36 -4.71 -4.75
CA ALA A 20 6.62 -4.22 -3.59
C ALA A 20 6.96 -4.99 -2.32
N ILE A 21 7.08 -6.32 -2.40
CA ILE A 21 7.52 -7.17 -1.29
C ILE A 21 8.97 -6.84 -0.91
N GLN A 22 9.85 -6.69 -1.89
CA GLN A 22 11.25 -6.31 -1.66
C GLN A 22 11.35 -4.95 -0.96
N LEU A 23 10.63 -3.94 -1.46
CA LEU A 23 10.59 -2.61 -0.86
C LEU A 23 10.15 -2.69 0.62
N ALA A 24 9.13 -3.49 0.93
CA ALA A 24 8.59 -3.62 2.28
C ALA A 24 9.59 -4.26 3.26
N PHE A 25 10.29 -5.32 2.86
CA PHE A 25 11.02 -6.20 3.78
C PHE A 25 12.54 -6.17 3.66
N THR A 26 13.10 -5.62 2.58
CA THR A 26 14.54 -5.60 2.35
C THR A 26 15.19 -4.47 3.15
N SER A 27 16.22 -4.81 3.94
CA SER A 27 16.95 -3.82 4.75
C SER A 27 17.68 -2.78 3.89
N ALA A 28 18.17 -3.18 2.71
CA ALA A 28 18.88 -2.30 1.78
C ALA A 28 18.01 -1.18 1.18
N LEU A 29 16.67 -1.31 1.21
CA LEU A 29 15.73 -0.35 0.64
C LEU A 29 15.10 0.54 1.74
N SER A 30 15.83 0.76 2.84
CA SER A 30 15.33 1.56 3.96
C SER A 30 15.05 3.00 3.59
N ASP A 31 15.85 3.59 2.71
CA ASP A 31 15.66 4.98 2.27
C ASP A 31 14.49 5.10 1.28
N ASP A 32 14.38 4.17 0.32
CA ASP A 32 13.23 4.10 -0.59
C ASP A 32 11.91 3.95 0.17
N ARG A 33 11.90 3.22 1.30
CA ARG A 33 10.71 3.14 2.17
C ARG A 33 10.36 4.48 2.81
N LYS A 34 11.33 5.31 3.19
CA LYS A 34 11.04 6.63 3.76
C LYS A 34 10.36 7.51 2.71
N ASP A 35 10.86 7.46 1.47
CA ASP A 35 10.27 8.19 0.36
C ASP A 35 8.84 7.69 0.05
N TRP A 36 8.63 6.37 0.07
CA TRP A 36 7.30 5.78 -0.09
C TRP A 36 6.32 6.21 1.01
N ILE A 37 6.73 6.18 2.30
CA ILE A 37 5.89 6.63 3.42
C ILE A 37 5.60 8.13 3.31
N LYS A 38 6.60 8.94 2.93
CA LYS A 38 6.44 10.37 2.74
C LYS A 38 5.41 10.67 1.67
N TRP A 39 5.54 10.04 0.50
CA TRP A 39 4.58 10.15 -0.60
C TRP A 39 3.16 9.77 -0.15
N HIS A 40 3.00 8.64 0.54
CA HIS A 40 1.70 8.19 1.04
C HIS A 40 1.09 9.18 2.05
N THR A 41 1.91 9.72 2.96
CA THR A 41 1.45 10.70 3.97
C THR A 41 1.02 12.01 3.31
N GLU A 42 1.74 12.46 2.28
CA GLU A 42 1.39 13.65 1.50
C GLU A 42 0.07 13.45 0.74
N ASP A 43 -0.14 12.29 0.09
CA ASP A 43 -1.41 11.97 -0.60
C ASP A 43 -2.61 11.99 0.36
N VAL A 44 -2.48 11.33 1.53
CA VAL A 44 -3.53 11.33 2.56
C VAL A 44 -3.83 12.75 3.06
N ASN A 45 -2.79 13.56 3.33
CA ASN A 45 -2.97 14.94 3.76
C ASN A 45 -3.64 15.80 2.69
N GLN A 46 -3.27 15.62 1.42
CA GLN A 46 -3.87 16.33 0.29
C GLN A 46 -5.35 15.98 0.13
N ARG A 47 -5.72 14.71 0.21
CA ARG A 47 -7.11 14.24 0.17
C ARG A 47 -7.93 14.82 1.32
N ARG A 48 -7.40 14.78 2.53
CA ARG A 48 -8.02 15.38 3.72
C ARG A 48 -8.25 16.88 3.56
N GLY A 49 -7.26 17.61 3.05
CA GLY A 49 -7.39 19.05 2.79
C GLY A 49 -8.48 19.39 1.76
N GLN A 50 -8.79 18.45 0.86
CA GLN A 50 -9.84 18.59 -0.15
C GLN A 50 -11.20 18.02 0.29
N ASN A 51 -11.32 17.52 1.53
CA ASN A 51 -12.49 16.76 2.01
C ASN A 51 -12.86 15.58 1.10
N LEU A 52 -11.87 14.95 0.47
CA LEU A 52 -12.06 13.71 -0.27
C LEU A 52 -12.13 12.54 0.72
N PRO A 53 -12.92 11.50 0.42
CA PRO A 53 -12.98 10.30 1.25
C PRO A 53 -11.64 9.56 1.22
N ASP A 54 -11.32 8.90 2.34
CA ASP A 54 -10.19 7.99 2.42
C ASP A 54 -10.48 6.73 1.59
N ASP A 55 -9.49 6.27 0.80
CA ASP A 55 -9.59 4.99 0.10
C ASP A 55 -9.41 3.86 1.12
N TYR A 56 -10.40 2.96 1.19
CA TYR A 56 -10.38 1.76 2.02
C TYR A 56 -10.31 0.50 1.13
N LEU A 57 -9.75 -0.59 1.68
CA LEU A 57 -9.72 -1.93 1.09
C LEU A 57 -10.84 -2.82 1.64
#